data_AF-A0ABD0Q897-F1
#
_entry.id   AF-A0ABD0Q897-F1
#
_cell.length_a   1.000
_cell.length_b   1.000
_cell.length_c   1.000
_cell.angle_alpha   90.00
_cell.angle_beta   90.00
_cell.angle_gamma   90.00
#
_symmetry.space_group_name_H-M   'P 1'
#
loop_
_entity.id
_entity.type
_entity.pdbx_description
1 polymer ?
#
loop_
_entity_poly.entity_id
_entity_poly.type
_entity_poly.pdbx_seq_one_letter_code
_entity_poly.pdbx_strand_id
1 'polypeptide(L)'
;IEPAVFQLCGETQEDLSEARDIINCLILREHVIIPVHDPAIAHFTRKNEETLNAMQRELTVSIRLEKKGHDSVITLEGLTRDVHTAESRIQDMIRKVERKEKRKHEELFSLVQSQYQENRHSATNFHTLTNYELEQDYHKIKPTVRMKMNKDEYGVDLFRKETTRRRLGIELNRVDLK
;
A
#
# COMPACT_ATOMS: atom_id res chain seq x y z
N ILE A 1 -19.26 -29.83 10.44
CA ILE A 1 -18.69 -30.10 9.09
C ILE A 1 -18.80 -31.60 8.90
N GLU A 2 -19.52 -32.03 7.86
CA GLU A 2 -19.55 -33.45 7.48
C GLU A 2 -18.28 -33.81 6.73
N PRO A 3 -17.67 -34.98 7.00
CA PRO A 3 -16.45 -35.40 6.32
C PRO A 3 -16.73 -35.77 4.87
N ALA A 4 -15.85 -35.35 3.96
CA ALA A 4 -15.83 -35.90 2.60
C ALA A 4 -15.27 -37.33 2.66
N VAL A 5 -16.04 -38.30 2.15
CA VAL A 5 -15.65 -39.72 2.14
C VAL A 5 -15.24 -40.12 0.73
N PHE A 6 -14.00 -40.56 0.57
CA PHE A 6 -13.49 -41.14 -0.66
C PHE A 6 -13.51 -42.67 -0.56
N GLN A 7 -14.15 -43.34 -1.52
CA GLN A 7 -14.12 -44.79 -1.64
C GLN A 7 -13.23 -45.17 -2.83
N LEU A 8 -12.25 -46.04 -2.58
CA LEU A 8 -11.29 -46.49 -3.58
C LEU A 8 -11.54 -47.96 -3.91
N CYS A 9 -11.63 -48.27 -5.20
CA CYS A 9 -11.72 -49.63 -5.73
C CYS A 9 -10.60 -49.81 -6.76
N GLY A 10 -9.89 -50.92 -6.69
CA GLY A 10 -8.74 -51.22 -7.55
C GLY A 10 -8.52 -52.71 -7.68
N GLU A 11 -7.72 -53.12 -8.67
CA GLU A 11 -7.42 -54.54 -8.94
C GLU A 11 -6.44 -55.12 -7.91
N THR A 12 -5.48 -54.32 -7.45
CA THR A 12 -4.49 -54.74 -6.46
C THR A 12 -4.43 -53.80 -5.24
N GLN A 13 -3.83 -54.30 -4.15
CA GLN A 13 -3.59 -53.50 -2.95
C GLN A 13 -2.55 -52.38 -3.20
N GLU A 14 -1.61 -52.60 -4.10
CA GLU A 14 -0.61 -51.60 -4.51
C GLU A 14 -1.27 -50.42 -5.23
N ASP A 15 -2.20 -50.67 -6.17
CA ASP A 15 -2.96 -49.62 -6.84
C ASP A 15 -3.76 -48.75 -5.85
N LEU A 16 -4.39 -49.41 -4.86
CA LEU A 16 -5.13 -48.73 -3.80
C LEU A 16 -4.23 -47.86 -2.92
N SER A 17 -3.02 -48.35 -2.60
CA SER A 17 -2.03 -47.59 -1.82
C SER A 17 -1.55 -46.36 -2.58
N GLU A 18 -1.19 -46.53 -3.86
CA GLU A 18 -0.72 -45.42 -4.69
C GLU A 18 -1.81 -44.36 -4.88
N ALA A 19 -3.05 -44.76 -5.21
CA ALA A 19 -4.17 -43.84 -5.36
C ALA A 19 -4.45 -43.05 -4.07
N ARG A 20 -4.39 -43.73 -2.90
CA ARG A 20 -4.54 -43.09 -1.60
C ARG A 20 -3.45 -42.04 -1.36
N ASP A 21 -2.19 -42.37 -1.64
CA ASP A 21 -1.06 -41.47 -1.44
C ASP A 21 -1.16 -40.25 -2.36
N ILE A 22 -1.54 -40.44 -3.62
CA ILE A 22 -1.80 -39.34 -4.57
C ILE A 22 -2.91 -38.42 -4.04
N ILE A 23 -4.04 -38.95 -3.61
CA ILE A 23 -5.16 -38.14 -3.07
C ILE A 23 -4.72 -37.36 -1.83
N ASN A 24 -4.00 -38.00 -0.89
CA ASN A 24 -3.49 -37.31 0.29
C ASN A 24 -2.50 -36.19 -0.10
N CYS A 25 -1.61 -36.46 -1.05
CA CYS A 25 -0.70 -35.44 -1.57
C CYS A 25 -1.45 -34.27 -2.19
N LEU A 26 -2.52 -34.52 -2.96
CA LEU A 26 -3.32 -33.47 -3.57
C LEU A 26 -4.05 -32.63 -2.52
N ILE A 27 -4.71 -33.27 -1.55
CA ILE A 27 -5.42 -32.57 -0.46
C ILE A 27 -4.45 -31.66 0.33
N LEU A 28 -3.27 -32.18 0.68
CA LEU A 28 -2.27 -31.41 1.41
C LEU A 28 -1.73 -30.22 0.60
N ARG A 29 -1.64 -30.36 -0.73
CA ARG A 29 -1.20 -29.29 -1.63
C ARG A 29 -2.30 -28.28 -1.93
N GLU A 30 -3.56 -28.66 -1.72
CA GLU A 30 -4.72 -27.81 -2.01
C GLU A 30 -5.02 -26.83 -0.87
N HIS A 31 -4.64 -27.13 0.38
CA HIS A 31 -4.77 -26.17 1.47
C HIS A 31 -3.55 -25.24 1.52
N VAL A 32 -3.76 -23.95 1.31
CA VAL A 32 -2.69 -22.94 1.23
C VAL A 32 -2.91 -21.79 2.20
N ILE A 33 -1.81 -21.16 2.61
CA ILE A 33 -1.78 -19.94 3.41
C ILE A 33 -0.98 -18.89 2.65
N ILE A 34 -1.59 -17.76 2.32
CA ILE A 34 -0.96 -16.68 1.54
C ILE A 34 -1.04 -15.36 2.30
N PRO A 35 0.11 -14.76 2.68
CA PRO A 35 0.14 -13.41 3.24
C PRO A 35 0.19 -12.35 2.14
N VAL A 36 -0.67 -11.33 2.25
CA VAL A 36 -0.68 -10.15 1.37
C VAL A 36 -0.23 -8.94 2.18
N HIS A 37 0.99 -8.48 1.91
CA HIS A 37 1.58 -7.31 2.55
C HIS A 37 1.36 -6.07 1.70
N ASP A 38 0.77 -5.03 2.28
CA ASP A 38 0.64 -3.74 1.63
C ASP A 38 0.35 -2.62 2.65
N PRO A 39 1.10 -1.50 2.65
CA PRO A 39 0.87 -0.37 3.56
C PRO A 39 -0.54 0.21 3.48
N ALA A 40 -1.20 0.17 2.31
CA ALA A 40 -2.55 0.70 2.12
C ALA A 40 -3.61 -0.08 2.92
N ILE A 41 -3.30 -1.31 3.36
CA ILE A 41 -4.14 -2.09 4.26
C ILE A 41 -4.37 -1.35 5.58
N ALA A 42 -3.40 -0.55 6.05
CA ALA A 42 -3.55 0.28 7.25
C ALA A 42 -4.75 1.23 7.15
N HIS A 43 -5.08 1.67 5.92
CA HIS A 43 -6.17 2.60 5.64
C HIS A 43 -7.49 1.91 5.32
N PHE A 44 -7.60 0.59 5.54
CA PHE A 44 -8.85 -0.11 5.33
C PHE A 44 -9.93 0.42 6.28
N THR A 45 -11.09 0.73 5.73
CA THR A 45 -12.25 1.23 6.48
C THR A 45 -13.13 0.07 6.95
N ARG A 46 -14.10 0.35 7.83
CA ARG A 46 -15.13 -0.61 8.24
C ARG A 46 -15.83 -1.28 7.06
N LYS A 47 -16.11 -0.53 5.98
CA LYS A 47 -16.71 -1.08 4.75
C LYS A 47 -15.81 -2.15 4.09
N ASN A 48 -14.50 -1.95 4.14
CA ASN A 48 -13.55 -2.93 3.61
C ASN A 48 -13.56 -4.19 4.48
N GLU A 49 -13.58 -4.04 5.81
CA GLU A 49 -13.68 -5.18 6.75
C GLU A 49 -14.98 -5.97 6.55
N GLU A 50 -16.12 -5.29 6.35
CA GLU A 50 -17.38 -5.93 6.01
C GLU A 50 -17.30 -6.71 4.68
N THR A 51 -16.57 -6.17 3.70
CA THR A 51 -16.31 -6.85 2.43
C THR A 51 -15.44 -8.10 2.62
N LEU A 52 -14.39 -8.04 3.47
CA LEU A 52 -13.57 -9.21 3.81
C LEU A 52 -14.40 -10.29 4.53
N ASN A 53 -15.25 -9.90 5.49
CA ASN A 53 -16.13 -10.83 6.19
C ASN A 53 -17.15 -11.50 5.27
N ALA A 54 -17.68 -10.76 4.28
CA ALA A 54 -18.55 -11.35 3.26
C ALA A 54 -17.78 -12.35 2.39
N MET A 55 -16.56 -12.00 1.99
CA MET A 55 -15.68 -12.84 1.18
C MET A 55 -15.33 -14.16 1.87
N GLN A 56 -15.10 -14.16 3.19
CA GLN A 56 -14.89 -15.38 3.98
C GLN A 56 -16.03 -16.38 3.82
N ARG A 57 -17.28 -15.89 3.83
CA ARG A 57 -18.48 -16.73 3.72
C ARG A 57 -18.70 -17.21 2.29
N GLU A 58 -18.45 -16.34 1.32
CA GLU A 58 -18.62 -16.65 -0.11
C GLU A 58 -17.61 -17.68 -0.61
N LEU A 59 -16.35 -17.53 -0.21
CA LEU A 59 -15.24 -18.34 -0.73
C LEU A 59 -14.78 -19.42 0.24
N THR A 60 -15.43 -19.62 1.38
CA THR A 60 -15.02 -20.60 2.42
C THR A 60 -13.54 -20.45 2.81
N VAL A 61 -13.05 -19.21 2.84
CA VAL A 61 -11.67 -18.86 3.22
C VAL A 61 -11.65 -18.25 4.61
N SER A 62 -10.56 -18.46 5.33
CA SER A 62 -10.21 -17.71 6.53
C SER A 62 -9.39 -16.49 6.13
N ILE A 63 -9.80 -15.31 6.58
CA ILE A 63 -9.11 -14.04 6.32
C ILE A 63 -8.76 -13.41 7.67
N ARG A 64 -7.48 -13.17 7.93
CA ARG A 64 -7.00 -12.45 9.11
C ARG A 64 -6.43 -11.10 8.69
N LEU A 65 -6.96 -10.02 9.24
CA LEU A 65 -6.52 -8.64 8.96
C LEU A 65 -5.69 -8.10 10.14
N GLU A 66 -4.47 -7.66 9.86
CA GLU A 66 -3.59 -7.01 10.82
C GLU A 66 -3.14 -5.64 10.30
N LYS A 67 -3.65 -4.57 10.91
CA LYS A 67 -3.27 -3.19 10.56
C LYS A 67 -2.09 -2.73 11.42
N LYS A 68 -0.91 -2.65 10.82
CA LYS A 68 0.37 -2.30 11.47
C LYS A 68 1.12 -1.19 10.70
N GLY A 69 0.38 -0.24 10.14
CA GLY A 69 0.98 0.82 9.31
C GLY A 69 1.66 0.23 8.08
N HIS A 70 2.97 0.47 7.92
CA HIS A 70 3.75 -0.07 6.80
C HIS A 70 3.81 -1.60 6.78
N ASP A 71 3.74 -2.26 7.95
CA ASP A 71 3.81 -3.72 8.07
C ASP A 71 2.41 -4.37 8.08
N SER A 72 1.39 -3.67 7.57
CA SER A 72 0.04 -4.20 7.50
C SER A 72 -0.04 -5.42 6.57
N VAL A 73 -0.81 -6.42 6.99
CA VAL A 73 -0.92 -7.70 6.30
C VAL A 73 -2.35 -8.24 6.37
N ILE A 74 -2.77 -8.90 5.28
CA ILE A 74 -3.94 -9.77 5.26
C ILE A 74 -3.46 -11.19 5.02
N THR A 75 -3.77 -12.11 5.92
CA THR A 75 -3.45 -13.54 5.75
C THR A 75 -4.69 -14.29 5.26
N LEU A 76 -4.53 -14.99 4.15
CA LEU A 76 -5.55 -15.86 3.55
C LEU A 76 -5.21 -17.31 3.84
N GLU A 77 -6.22 -18.10 4.15
CA GLU A 77 -6.07 -19.52 4.43
C GLU A 77 -7.30 -20.30 3.92
N GLY A 78 -7.07 -21.39 3.18
CA GLY A 78 -8.13 -22.20 2.60
C GLY A 78 -7.68 -22.96 1.36
N LEU A 79 -8.64 -23.41 0.55
CA LEU A 79 -8.34 -24.13 -0.69
C LEU A 79 -7.76 -23.20 -1.76
N THR A 80 -6.76 -23.67 -2.51
CA THR A 80 -5.95 -22.90 -3.47
C THR A 80 -6.79 -22.03 -4.40
N ARG A 81 -7.86 -22.59 -5.01
CA ARG A 81 -8.73 -21.86 -5.92
C ARG A 81 -9.40 -20.65 -5.24
N ASP A 82 -9.93 -20.88 -4.06
CA ASP A 82 -10.74 -19.90 -3.35
C ASP A 82 -9.83 -18.83 -2.70
N VAL A 83 -8.65 -19.23 -2.22
CA VAL A 83 -7.60 -18.33 -1.72
C VAL A 83 -7.10 -17.41 -2.82
N HIS A 84 -6.76 -17.90 -4.02
CA HIS A 84 -6.33 -17.03 -5.12
C HIS A 84 -7.44 -16.10 -5.63
N THR A 85 -8.70 -16.55 -5.57
CA THR A 85 -9.84 -15.69 -5.88
C THR A 85 -9.96 -14.55 -4.87
N ALA A 86 -9.80 -14.86 -3.57
CA ALA A 86 -9.81 -13.87 -2.50
C ALA A 86 -8.64 -12.90 -2.62
N GLU A 87 -7.44 -13.40 -2.89
CA GLU A 87 -6.21 -12.63 -3.11
C GLU A 87 -6.41 -11.58 -4.21
N SER A 88 -6.92 -11.99 -5.37
CA SER A 88 -7.18 -11.10 -6.50
C SER A 88 -8.15 -9.96 -6.13
N ARG A 89 -9.25 -10.29 -5.43
CA ARG A 89 -10.22 -9.29 -4.95
C ARG A 89 -9.59 -8.32 -3.94
N ILE A 90 -8.73 -8.82 -3.06
CA ILE A 90 -8.02 -8.00 -2.07
C ILE A 90 -7.03 -7.05 -2.73
N GLN A 91 -6.27 -7.52 -3.73
CA GLN A 91 -5.38 -6.65 -4.51
C GLN A 91 -6.16 -5.49 -5.15
N ASP A 92 -7.37 -5.74 -5.66
CA ASP A 92 -8.21 -4.67 -6.19
C ASP A 92 -8.75 -3.71 -5.12
N MET A 93 -9.06 -4.22 -3.91
CA MET A 93 -9.41 -3.38 -2.77
C MET A 93 -8.25 -2.47 -2.36
N ILE A 94 -7.03 -3.01 -2.27
CA ILE A 94 -5.80 -2.28 -1.97
C ILE A 94 -5.61 -1.15 -2.98
N ARG A 95 -5.63 -1.45 -4.28
CA ARG A 95 -5.50 -0.44 -5.35
C ARG A 95 -6.56 0.66 -5.28
N LYS A 96 -7.79 0.35 -4.82
CA LYS A 96 -8.84 1.37 -4.63
C LYS A 96 -8.53 2.27 -3.44
N VAL A 97 -8.04 1.70 -2.34
CA VAL A 97 -7.64 2.46 -1.15
C VAL A 97 -6.42 3.34 -1.47
N GLU A 98 -5.38 2.79 -2.11
CA GLU A 98 -4.21 3.56 -2.54
C GLU A 98 -4.58 4.78 -3.39
N ARG A 99 -5.42 4.60 -4.42
CA ARG A 99 -5.87 5.71 -5.26
C ARG A 99 -6.65 6.76 -4.47
N LYS A 100 -7.47 6.33 -3.51
CA LYS A 100 -8.23 7.24 -2.65
C LYS A 100 -7.30 8.05 -1.76
N GLU A 101 -6.33 7.39 -1.12
CA GLU A 101 -5.36 8.09 -0.28
C GLU A 101 -4.50 9.03 -1.13
N LYS A 102 -4.04 8.61 -2.32
CA LYS A 102 -3.31 9.49 -3.23
C LYS A 102 -4.09 10.76 -3.59
N ARG A 103 -5.37 10.63 -3.93
CA ARG A 103 -6.23 11.79 -4.23
C ARG A 103 -6.42 12.71 -3.04
N LYS A 104 -6.62 12.17 -1.83
CA LYS A 104 -6.69 12.99 -0.61
C LYS A 104 -5.41 13.78 -0.38
N HIS A 105 -4.25 13.16 -0.60
CA HIS A 105 -2.97 13.85 -0.47
C HIS A 105 -2.81 14.93 -1.56
N GLU A 106 -3.20 14.64 -2.80
CA GLU A 106 -3.24 15.62 -3.90
C GLU A 106 -4.12 16.82 -3.57
N GLU A 107 -5.33 16.59 -3.05
CA GLU A 107 -6.24 17.64 -2.59
C GLU A 107 -5.62 18.43 -1.44
N LEU A 108 -5.04 17.77 -0.43
CA LEU A 108 -4.40 18.43 0.71
C LEU A 108 -3.23 19.33 0.27
N PHE A 109 -2.40 18.85 -0.65
CA PHE A 109 -1.26 19.61 -1.17
C PHE A 109 -1.69 20.76 -2.09
N SER A 110 -2.88 20.69 -2.68
CA SER A 110 -3.44 21.82 -3.44
C SER A 110 -3.89 23.00 -2.54
N LEU A 111 -4.03 22.78 -1.23
CA LEU A 111 -4.44 23.81 -0.25
C LEU A 111 -3.26 24.57 0.38
N VAL A 112 -2.03 24.15 0.11
CA VAL A 112 -0.82 24.78 0.65
C VAL A 112 -0.02 25.38 -0.49
N GLN A 113 0.35 26.65 -0.40
CA GLN A 113 1.22 27.31 -1.37
C GLN A 113 2.57 27.61 -0.74
N SER A 114 3.61 26.93 -1.22
CA SER A 114 4.99 27.26 -0.90
C SER A 114 5.42 28.52 -1.65
N GLN A 115 6.16 29.36 -0.93
CA GLN A 115 6.76 30.59 -1.41
C GLN A 115 8.25 30.57 -1.10
N TYR A 116 9.04 31.16 -1.99
CA TYR A 116 10.45 31.42 -1.72
C TYR A 116 10.73 32.92 -1.68
N GLN A 117 11.70 33.29 -0.84
CA GLN A 117 12.18 34.65 -0.72
C GLN A 117 13.70 34.67 -0.86
N GLU A 118 14.20 35.44 -1.83
CA GLU A 118 15.63 35.61 -2.09
C GLU A 118 16.05 37.04 -1.72
N ASN A 119 17.08 37.19 -0.87
CA ASN A 119 17.74 38.47 -0.57
C ASN A 119 16.79 39.67 -0.33
N ARG A 120 15.79 39.52 0.55
CA ARG A 120 14.79 40.55 0.94
C ARG A 120 13.85 41.02 -0.18
N HIS A 121 13.79 40.34 -1.32
CA HIS A 121 12.74 40.57 -2.32
C HIS A 121 11.37 40.08 -1.84
N SER A 122 10.29 40.42 -2.54
CA SER A 122 8.94 39.94 -2.21
C SER A 122 8.83 38.43 -2.37
N ALA A 123 8.11 37.77 -1.46
CA ALA A 123 7.87 36.34 -1.52
C ALA A 123 7.17 35.96 -2.84
N THR A 124 7.73 34.98 -3.54
CA THR A 124 7.22 34.52 -4.84
C THR A 124 6.72 33.08 -4.72
N ASN A 125 5.54 32.81 -5.26
CA ASN A 125 4.94 31.48 -5.28
C ASN A 125 5.73 30.53 -6.19
N PHE A 126 5.91 29.28 -5.76
CA PHE A 126 6.34 28.23 -6.67
C PHE A 126 5.27 27.90 -7.71
N HIS A 127 5.70 27.46 -8.89
CA HIS A 127 4.81 26.85 -9.88
C HIS A 127 4.09 25.63 -9.28
N THR A 128 2.85 25.39 -9.72
CA THR A 128 1.96 24.36 -9.17
C THR A 128 2.61 22.98 -9.05
N LEU A 129 3.37 22.57 -10.07
CA LEU A 129 4.06 21.27 -10.07
C LEU A 129 5.19 21.23 -9.03
N THR A 130 6.01 22.28 -8.94
CA THR A 130 7.11 22.38 -7.97
C THR A 130 6.58 22.45 -6.53
N ASN A 131 5.48 23.16 -6.31
CA ASN A 131 4.80 23.20 -5.03
C ASN A 131 4.29 21.81 -4.61
N TYR A 132 3.67 21.07 -5.54
CA TYR A 132 3.24 19.70 -5.29
C TYR A 132 4.40 18.74 -4.94
N GLU A 133 5.51 18.81 -5.67
CA GLU A 133 6.71 18.01 -5.40
C GLU A 133 7.33 18.35 -4.02
N LEU A 134 7.41 19.63 -3.69
CA LEU A 134 7.87 20.11 -2.38
C LEU A 134 6.99 19.59 -1.23
N GLU A 135 5.67 19.65 -1.42
CA GLU A 135 4.70 19.18 -0.44
C GLU A 135 4.73 17.65 -0.28
N GLN A 136 4.90 16.91 -1.38
CA GLN A 136 5.12 15.47 -1.32
C GLN A 136 6.39 15.10 -0.55
N ASP A 137 7.50 15.76 -0.84
CA ASP A 137 8.80 15.45 -0.22
C ASP A 137 8.83 15.88 1.25
N TYR A 138 8.15 16.96 1.61
CA TYR A 138 7.93 17.38 2.99
C TYR A 138 7.21 16.30 3.79
N HIS A 139 6.14 15.72 3.25
CA HIS A 139 5.33 14.72 3.95
C HIS A 139 5.92 13.30 3.88
N LYS A 140 6.84 13.02 2.95
CA LYS A 140 7.57 11.75 2.85
C LYS A 140 8.82 11.68 3.75
N ILE A 141 9.21 12.79 4.39
CA ILE A 141 10.37 12.98 5.26
C ILE A 141 11.64 12.29 4.73
N LYS A 142 12.33 12.97 3.81
CA LYS A 142 13.79 12.97 3.81
C LYS A 142 14.25 14.37 4.25
N PRO A 143 15.19 14.48 5.20
CA PRO A 143 15.63 15.78 5.74
C PRO A 143 16.28 16.68 4.69
N THR A 144 16.52 16.20 3.47
CA THR A 144 17.11 17.01 2.40
C THR A 144 16.43 16.69 1.06
N VAL A 145 15.80 17.70 0.46
CA VAL A 145 15.18 17.63 -0.87
C VAL A 145 16.12 18.22 -1.91
N ARG A 146 16.32 17.58 -3.07
CA ARG A 146 17.17 18.11 -4.14
C ARG A 146 16.31 18.80 -5.20
N MET A 147 16.37 20.13 -5.28
CA MET A 147 15.65 20.93 -6.29
C MET A 147 16.58 21.33 -7.44
N LYS A 148 16.08 21.40 -8.68
CA LYS A 148 16.79 22.02 -9.80
C LYS A 148 16.20 23.37 -10.14
N MET A 149 17.01 24.42 -10.07
CA MET A 149 16.67 25.76 -10.58
C MET A 149 17.76 26.23 -11.53
N ASN A 150 17.38 26.66 -12.73
CA ASN A 150 18.26 27.27 -13.73
C ASN A 150 19.61 26.53 -13.93
N LYS A 151 19.51 25.21 -14.17
CA LYS A 151 20.61 24.25 -14.41
C LYS A 151 21.43 23.80 -13.19
N ASP A 152 21.18 24.33 -12.00
CA ASP A 152 21.88 23.97 -10.76
C ASP A 152 21.00 23.12 -9.81
N GLU A 153 21.62 22.19 -9.06
CA GLU A 153 20.98 21.39 -8.00
C GLU A 153 21.16 22.04 -6.61
N TYR A 154 20.06 22.17 -5.86
CA TYR A 154 19.96 22.76 -4.52
C TYR A 154 19.49 21.70 -3.52
N GLY A 155 20.17 21.55 -2.38
CA GLY A 155 19.69 20.74 -1.26
C GLY A 155 18.90 21.60 -0.27
N VAL A 156 17.63 21.27 -0.02
CA VAL A 156 16.72 21.94 0.90
C VAL A 156 16.60 21.12 2.18
N ASP A 157 17.11 21.65 3.29
CA ASP A 157 16.88 21.07 4.61
C ASP A 157 15.54 21.57 5.19
N LEU A 158 14.55 20.68 5.20
CA LEU A 158 13.19 20.99 5.60
C LEU A 158 13.04 21.23 7.11
N PHE A 159 14.02 20.85 7.93
CA PHE A 159 14.00 21.10 9.38
C PHE A 159 14.52 22.49 9.73
N ARG A 160 15.39 23.07 8.90
CA ARG A 160 16.00 24.38 9.17
C ARG A 160 15.28 25.56 8.53
N LYS A 161 14.34 25.35 7.60
CA LYS A 161 13.70 26.42 6.79
C LYS A 161 14.69 27.36 6.09
N GLU A 162 15.96 26.96 5.98
CA GLU A 162 17.03 27.77 5.40
C GLU A 162 17.85 26.89 4.43
N THR A 163 18.11 27.43 3.25
CA THR A 163 19.06 26.85 2.30
C THR A 163 20.32 27.72 2.26
N THR A 164 21.50 27.10 2.31
CA THR A 164 22.78 27.81 2.23
C THR A 164 23.57 27.34 1.01
N ARG A 165 23.64 28.19 -0.03
CA ARG A 165 24.79 28.21 -0.94
C ARG A 165 25.67 29.39 -0.53
N ARG A 166 26.99 29.24 -0.62
CA ARG A 166 27.99 30.29 -0.36
C ARG A 166 27.54 31.59 -1.06
N ARG A 167 26.92 32.52 -0.30
CA ARG A 167 26.44 33.89 -0.63
C ARG A 167 24.96 34.13 -0.96
N LEU A 168 24.05 33.14 -0.99
CA LEU A 168 22.61 33.44 -1.09
C LEU A 168 21.80 32.56 -0.12
N GLY A 169 21.04 33.22 0.76
CA GLY A 169 20.03 32.60 1.62
C GLY A 169 18.67 32.68 0.94
N ILE A 170 18.03 31.53 0.73
CA ILE A 170 16.65 31.46 0.28
C ILE A 170 15.83 30.89 1.43
N GLU A 171 14.81 31.66 1.84
CA GLU A 171 13.85 31.28 2.88
C GLU A 171 12.61 30.66 2.23
N LEU A 172 12.16 29.53 2.78
CA LEU A 172 10.95 28.82 2.32
C LEU A 172 9.79 29.10 3.28
N ASN A 173 8.76 29.75 2.77
CA ASN A 173 7.54 30.09 3.52
C ASN A 173 6.37 29.24 3.03
N ARG A 174 5.55 28.76 3.97
CA ARG A 174 4.29 28.05 3.68
C ARG A 174 3.11 28.97 3.97
N VAL A 175 2.18 29.03 3.03
CA VAL A 175 0.95 29.81 3.16
C VAL A 175 -0.24 28.87 2.96
N ASP A 176 -1.12 28.84 3.95
CA ASP A 176 -2.40 28.12 3.84
C ASP A 176 -3.36 28.93 2.96
N LEU A 177 -3.84 28.33 1.88
CA LEU A 177 -4.85 28.92 1.02
C LEU A 177 -6.23 28.62 1.62
N LYS A 178 -6.95 29.68 2.02
CA LYS A 178 -8.33 29.59 2.57
C LYS A 178 -9.36 29.26 1.50
#